data_AF-A0A5F5PWZ4-F1
#
_entry.id   AF-A0A5F5PWZ4-F1
#
_cell.length_a   1.000
_cell.length_b   1.000
_cell.length_c   1.000
_cell.angle_alpha   90.00
_cell.angle_beta   90.00
_cell.angle_gamma   90.00
#
_symmetry.space_group_name_H-M   'P 1'
#
loop_
_entity.id
_entity.type
_entity.pdbx_description
1 polymer ?
#
loop_
_entity_poly.entity_id
_entity_poly.type
_entity_poly.pdbx_seq_one_letter_code
_entity_poly.pdbx_strand_id
1 'polypeptide(L)' 'MAPNAPAAEPESPQGIRAVLLGPPGAGKGTQAKLMFRELVL' A
#
# COMPACT_ATOMS: atom_id res chain seq x y z
N MET A 1 -17.16 31.02 22.60
CA MET A 1 -16.73 30.60 21.25
C MET A 1 -15.62 29.57 21.45
N ALA A 2 -15.86 28.31 21.11
CA ALA A 2 -14.82 27.26 21.24
C ALA A 2 -13.79 27.43 20.11
N PRO A 3 -12.49 27.18 20.36
CA PRO A 3 -11.48 27.28 19.32
C PRO A 3 -11.71 26.17 18.29
N ASN A 4 -11.61 26.54 17.02
CA ASN A 4 -11.65 25.66 15.86
C ASN A 4 -10.59 24.56 16.03
N ALA A 5 -11.00 23.32 16.28
CA ALA A 5 -10.11 22.18 16.27
C ALA A 5 -9.52 22.04 14.85
N PRO A 6 -8.20 21.84 14.67
CA PRO A 6 -7.66 21.60 13.36
C PRO A 6 -8.33 20.34 12.79
N ALA A 7 -8.95 20.47 11.62
CA ALA A 7 -9.47 19.33 10.88
C ALA A 7 -8.32 18.34 10.72
N ALA A 8 -8.46 17.14 11.28
CA ALA A 8 -7.47 16.08 11.14
C ALA A 8 -7.19 15.90 9.64
N GLU A 9 -5.97 16.23 9.20
CA GLU A 9 -5.59 15.93 7.83
C GLU A 9 -5.76 14.42 7.63
N PRO A 10 -6.40 13.98 6.53
CA PRO A 10 -6.62 12.56 6.31
C PRO A 10 -5.25 11.90 6.32
N GLU A 11 -5.06 10.98 7.28
CA GLU A 11 -3.84 10.21 7.42
C GLU A 11 -3.49 9.61 6.04
N SER A 12 -2.42 10.13 5.44
CA SER A 12 -1.93 9.60 4.18
C SER A 12 -1.64 8.12 4.40
N PRO A 13 -2.19 7.21 3.58
CA PRO A 13 -2.08 5.78 3.83
C PRO A 13 -0.60 5.41 3.98
N GLN A 14 -0.26 4.94 5.17
CA GLN A 14 1.11 4.58 5.54
C GLN A 14 1.47 3.30 4.76
N GLY A 15 2.43 3.40 3.83
CA GLY A 15 2.95 2.25 3.09
C GLY A 15 3.05 2.44 1.58
N ILE A 16 3.54 1.40 0.90
CA ILE A 16 3.77 1.38 -0.54
C ILE A 16 2.60 0.67 -1.24
N ARG A 17 2.00 1.33 -2.24
CA ARG A 17 1.03 0.72 -3.15
C ARG A 17 1.73 0.36 -4.45
N ALA A 18 1.81 -0.94 -4.74
CA ALA A 18 2.42 -1.46 -5.96
C ALA A 18 1.41 -2.25 -6.80
N VAL A 19 1.51 -2.10 -8.13
CA VAL A 19 0.71 -2.86 -9.10
C VAL A 19 1.67 -3.68 -9.96
N LEU A 20 1.51 -5.01 -9.95
CA LEU A 20 2.28 -5.91 -10.80
C LEU A 20 1.54 -6.07 -12.14
N LEU A 21 2.22 -5.78 -13.25
CA LEU A 21 1.68 -5.86 -14.61
C LEU A 21 2.29 -7.03 -15.40
N GLY A 22 1.62 -7.46 -16.47
CA GLY A 22 2.07 -8.51 -17.37
C GLY A 22 0.95 -9.42 -17.89
N PRO A 23 1.23 -10.30 -18.86
CA PRO A 23 0.22 -11.20 -19.43
C PRO A 23 -0.27 -12.26 -18.43
N PRO A 24 -1.39 -12.97 -18.72
CA PRO A 24 -1.80 -14.15 -17.96
C PRO A 24 -0.68 -15.18 -17.89
N GLY A 25 -0.50 -15.84 -16.74
CA GLY A 25 0.58 -16.82 -16.54
C GLY A 25 1.98 -16.24 -16.26
N ALA A 26 2.18 -14.92 -16.32
CA ALA A 26 3.50 -14.28 -16.07
C ALA A 26 4.03 -14.37 -14.61
N GLY A 27 3.35 -15.11 -13.72
CA GLY A 27 3.83 -15.32 -12.35
C GLY A 27 3.59 -14.17 -11.37
N LYS A 28 2.77 -13.16 -11.72
CA LYS A 28 2.47 -12.00 -10.85
C LYS A 28 2.01 -12.38 -9.44
N GLY A 29 1.13 -13.38 -9.32
CA GLY A 29 0.65 -13.86 -8.01
C GLY A 29 1.75 -14.53 -7.18
N THR A 30 2.63 -15.29 -7.84
CA THR A 30 3.81 -15.90 -7.21
C THR A 30 4.77 -14.83 -6.69
N GLN A 31 5.07 -13.84 -7.53
CA GLN A 31 5.96 -12.73 -7.17
C GLN A 31 5.39 -11.88 -6.03
N ALA A 32 4.10 -11.53 -6.08
CA ALA A 32 3.44 -10.82 -4.99
C ALA A 32 3.57 -11.58 -3.65
N LYS A 33 3.35 -12.91 -3.66
CA LYS A 33 3.47 -13.75 -2.46
C LYS A 33 4.91 -13.83 -1.93
N LEU A 34 5.91 -13.88 -2.80
CA LEU A 34 7.32 -13.83 -2.42
C LEU A 34 7.69 -12.47 -1.84
N MET A 35 7.24 -11.39 -2.46
CA MET A 35 7.45 -10.02 -1.98
C MET A 35 6.87 -9.85 -0.58
N PHE A 36 5.62 -10.22 -0.30
CA PHE A 36 5.06 -10.12 1.05
C PHE A 36 5.74 -11.02 2.08
N ARG A 37 6.46 -12.07 1.66
CA ARG A 37 7.17 -12.95 2.57
C ARG A 37 8.57 -12.45 2.92
N GLU A 38 9.26 -11.83 1.98
CA GLU A 38 10.63 -11.32 2.16
C GLU A 38 10.70 -9.82 2.48
N LEU A 39 9.66 -9.06 2.14
CA LEU A 39 9.52 -7.68 2.54
C LEU A 39 9.02 -7.66 4.00
N VAL A 40 9.94 -7.92 4.94
CA VAL A 40 9.74 -7.59 6.35
C VAL A 40 9.78 -6.06 6.45
N LEU A 41 8.60 -5.44 6.38
CA LEU A 41 8.37 -4.05 6.79
C LEU A 41 7.81 -4.04 8.21
#